data_AF-A0AA46U9Y6-F1
#
_entry.id   AF-A0AA46U9Y6-F1
#
_cell.length_a   1.000
_cell.length_b   1.000
_cell.length_c   1.000
_cell.angle_alpha   90.00
_cell.angle_beta   90.00
_cell.angle_gamma   90.00
#
_symmetry.space_group_name_H-M   'P 1'
#
loop_
_entity.id
_entity.type
_entity.pdbx_description
1 polymer ?
#
loop_
_entity_poly.entity_id
_entity_poly.type
_entity_poly.pdbx_seq_one_letter_code
_entity_poly.pdbx_strand_id
1 'polypeptide(L)'
;MKKKVISIIAFVIIVFVVGYVTSISQNNVKLSALALANVEAFADGGEYPDMEIVCNQSKHTSPGSCWSIKGECFRLSLRWDDCTFTGVTYHHCTTACP
;
A
#
# COMPACT_ATOMS: atom_id res chain seq x y z
N MET A 1 34.86 30.59 41.13
CA MET A 1 34.65 29.12 41.14
C MET A 1 33.20 28.72 41.46
N LYS A 2 32.50 29.41 42.38
CA LYS A 2 31.10 29.10 42.78
C LYS A 2 30.09 29.00 41.62
N LYS A 3 30.13 29.92 40.64
CA LYS A 3 29.25 29.88 39.45
C LYS A 3 29.49 28.67 38.53
N LYS A 4 30.74 28.21 38.40
CA LYS A 4 31.09 27.02 37.62
C LYS A 4 30.59 25.74 38.30
N VAL A 5 30.67 25.68 39.63
CA VAL A 5 30.16 24.53 40.42
C VAL A 5 28.64 24.42 40.31
N ILE A 6 27.90 25.54 40.41
CA ILE A 6 26.44 25.56 40.25
C ILE A 6 26.03 25.11 38.84
N SER A 7 26.76 25.54 37.81
CA SER A 7 26.50 25.13 36.42
C SER A 7 26.69 23.63 36.20
N ILE A 8 27.71 23.03 36.83
CA ILE A 8 27.97 21.59 36.72
C ILE A 8 26.86 20.80 37.42
N ILE A 9 26.43 21.23 38.61
CA ILE A 9 25.33 20.60 39.34
C ILE A 9 24.04 20.65 38.52
N ALA A 10 23.72 21.80 37.92
CA ALA A 10 22.55 21.93 37.06
C ALA A 10 22.60 20.99 35.84
N PHE A 11 23.77 20.86 35.21
CA PHE A 11 23.94 19.96 34.07
C PHE A 11 23.73 18.48 34.46
N VAL A 12 24.27 18.06 35.60
CA VAL A 12 24.07 16.69 36.12
C VAL A 12 22.59 16.40 36.35
N ILE A 13 21.84 17.35 36.95
CA ILE A 13 20.40 17.19 37.18
C ILE A 13 19.64 17.00 35.86
N ILE A 14 19.95 17.79 34.83
CA ILE A 14 19.29 17.69 33.52
C ILE A 14 19.56 16.32 32.89
N VAL A 15 20.81 15.83 32.93
CA VAL A 15 21.18 14.52 32.39
C VAL A 15 20.43 13.40 33.13
N PHE A 16 20.31 13.48 34.45
CA PHE A 16 19.54 12.52 35.23
C PHE A 16 18.04 12.54 34.91
N VAL A 17 17.43 13.72 34.75
CA VAL A 17 16.01 13.84 34.39
C VAL A 17 15.76 13.28 33.00
N VAL A 18 16.58 13.63 32.01
CA VAL A 18 16.45 13.10 30.65
C VAL A 18 16.68 11.58 30.63
N GLY A 19 17.69 11.08 31.35
CA GLY A 19 17.95 9.64 31.47
C GLY A 19 16.81 8.88 32.14
N TYR A 20 16.21 9.44 33.19
CA TYR A 20 15.08 8.83 33.90
C TYR A 20 13.81 8.80 33.05
N VAL A 21 13.48 9.92 32.38
CA VAL A 21 12.31 10.02 31.51
C VAL A 21 12.44 9.09 30.30
N THR A 22 13.63 9.03 29.67
CA THR A 22 13.87 8.11 28.54
C THR A 22 13.83 6.65 28.96
N SER A 23 14.37 6.31 30.14
CA SER A 23 14.31 4.93 30.68
C SER A 23 12.88 4.48 30.98
N ILE A 24 12.05 5.36 31.56
CA ILE A 24 10.63 5.08 31.77
C ILE A 24 9.87 5.02 30.45
N SER A 25 10.17 5.93 29.53
CA SER A 25 9.54 5.95 28.20
C SER A 25 9.79 4.63 27.47
N GLN A 26 11.02 4.13 27.45
CA GLN A 26 11.34 2.82 26.84
C GLN A 26 10.54 1.66 27.44
N ASN A 27 10.29 1.65 28.75
CA ASN A 27 9.46 0.63 29.38
C ASN A 27 7.97 0.73 28.97
N ASN A 28 7.50 1.89 28.52
CA ASN A 28 6.14 2.12 28.03
C ASN A 28 6.00 1.98 26.51
N VAL A 29 7.10 1.93 25.75
CA VAL A 29 7.10 1.64 24.30
C VAL A 29 7.26 0.14 24.03
N LYS A 30 6.60 -0.70 24.82
CA LYS A 30 6.35 -2.07 24.40
C LYS A 30 5.10 -2.06 23.53
N LEU A 31 5.28 -1.89 22.22
CA LEU A 31 4.26 -2.32 21.27
C LEU A 31 3.89 -3.76 21.64
N SER A 32 2.61 -3.99 21.95
CA SER A 32 2.11 -5.31 22.29
C SER A 32 2.58 -6.31 21.24
N ALA A 33 2.97 -7.53 21.65
CA ALA A 33 3.41 -8.57 20.71
C ALA A 33 2.40 -8.77 19.57
N LEU A 34 1.11 -8.51 19.82
CA LEU A 34 0.05 -8.52 18.83
C LEU A 34 0.15 -7.36 17.82
N ALA A 35 0.45 -6.14 18.29
CA ALA A 35 0.64 -4.99 17.41
C ALA A 35 1.91 -5.13 16.56
N LEU A 36 2.98 -5.69 17.15
CA LEU A 36 4.20 -5.99 16.43
C LEU A 36 3.98 -7.08 15.38
N ALA A 37 3.31 -8.19 15.74
CA ALA A 37 2.95 -9.25 14.80
C ALA A 37 2.04 -8.77 13.66
N ASN A 38 1.14 -7.81 13.91
CA ASN A 38 0.31 -7.22 12.86
C ASN A 38 1.13 -6.35 11.89
N VAL A 39 2.12 -5.63 12.40
CA VAL A 39 3.05 -4.83 11.57
C VAL A 39 3.99 -5.76 10.79
N GLU A 40 4.49 -6.81 11.43
CA GLU A 40 5.30 -7.84 10.78
C GLU A 40 4.49 -8.58 9.71
N ALA A 41 3.24 -8.99 9.95
CA ALA A 41 2.39 -9.62 8.94
C ALA A 41 2.04 -8.68 7.77
N PHE A 42 2.00 -7.37 8.01
CA PHE A 42 1.80 -6.37 6.93
C PHE A 42 3.10 -6.09 6.16
N ALA A 43 4.25 -6.07 6.84
CA ALA A 43 5.55 -5.78 6.25
C ALA A 43 6.24 -7.00 5.61
N ASP A 44 5.93 -8.20 6.09
CA ASP A 44 6.34 -9.48 5.51
C ASP A 44 5.72 -9.68 4.13
N GLY A 45 4.74 -8.84 3.76
CA GLY A 45 4.38 -8.57 2.37
C GLY A 45 4.29 -9.83 1.55
N GLY A 46 3.71 -10.89 2.17
CA GLY A 46 3.73 -12.23 1.63
C GLY A 46 3.31 -12.12 0.18
N GLU A 47 4.19 -12.59 -0.72
CA GLU A 47 4.02 -12.53 -2.16
C GLU A 47 2.53 -12.66 -2.43
N TYR A 48 1.91 -11.54 -2.82
CA TYR A 48 0.50 -11.52 -3.15
C TYR A 48 0.37 -12.65 -4.16
N PRO A 49 -0.33 -13.75 -3.83
CA PRO A 49 -0.17 -15.02 -4.54
C PRO A 49 -0.31 -14.69 -6.00
N ASP A 50 0.76 -14.97 -6.79
CA ASP A 50 0.90 -14.59 -8.19
C ASP A 50 -0.50 -14.48 -8.77
N MET A 51 -1.00 -13.25 -8.84
CA MET A 51 -2.39 -13.03 -9.20
C MET A 51 -2.43 -13.33 -10.68
N GLU A 52 -2.61 -14.61 -11.00
CA GLU A 52 -2.70 -15.11 -12.36
C GLU A 52 -3.79 -14.25 -12.98
N ILE A 53 -3.38 -13.40 -13.92
CA ILE A 53 -4.27 -12.46 -14.53
C ILE A 53 -5.23 -13.30 -15.37
N VAL A 54 -6.38 -13.68 -14.79
CA VAL A 54 -7.42 -14.46 -15.45
C VAL A 54 -8.16 -13.53 -16.40
N CYS A 55 -7.55 -13.31 -17.56
CA CYS A 55 -8.17 -12.63 -18.67
C CYS A 55 -9.03 -13.59 -19.46
N ASN A 56 -10.21 -13.11 -19.87
CA ASN A 56 -11.23 -13.80 -20.66
C ASN A 56 -10.72 -15.01 -21.49
N GLN A 57 -10.74 -16.22 -20.91
CA GLN A 57 -10.03 -17.40 -21.42
C GLN A 57 -10.76 -18.16 -22.56
N SER A 58 -11.93 -17.71 -23.01
CA SER A 58 -12.77 -18.43 -23.97
C SER A 58 -13.53 -17.48 -24.91
N LYS A 59 -13.74 -17.93 -26.17
CA LYS A 59 -14.57 -17.25 -27.20
C LYS A 59 -16.04 -17.05 -26.79
N HIS A 60 -16.48 -17.60 -25.65
CA HIS A 60 -17.86 -17.56 -25.19
C HIS A 60 -18.09 -16.81 -23.87
N THR A 61 -17.06 -16.22 -23.26
CA THR A 61 -17.23 -15.39 -22.05
C THR A 61 -17.36 -13.91 -22.40
N SER A 62 -18.21 -13.20 -21.65
CA SER A 62 -18.48 -11.77 -21.86
C SER A 62 -17.15 -10.99 -21.87
N PRO A 63 -16.80 -10.28 -22.96
CA PRO A 63 -15.65 -9.39 -22.99
C PRO A 63 -15.91 -8.28 -21.99
N GLY A 64 -14.93 -8.03 -21.15
CA GLY A 64 -15.04 -7.08 -20.06
C GLY A 64 -13.63 -6.93 -19.56
N SER A 65 -13.27 -7.73 -18.56
CA SER A 65 -11.93 -7.76 -17.99
C SER A 65 -10.84 -8.10 -19.02
N CYS A 66 -9.78 -7.30 -19.04
CA CYS A 66 -8.59 -7.35 -19.91
C CYS A 66 -8.70 -6.73 -21.31
N TRP A 67 -9.70 -5.89 -21.54
CA TRP A 67 -9.88 -5.19 -22.81
C TRP A 67 -10.01 -3.68 -22.59
N SER A 68 -9.33 -2.89 -23.42
CA SER A 68 -9.35 -1.42 -23.37
C SER A 68 -9.90 -0.84 -24.67
N ILE A 69 -10.60 0.29 -24.58
CA ILE A 69 -11.20 0.99 -25.72
C ILE A 69 -10.08 1.71 -26.49
N LYS A 70 -9.90 1.37 -27.77
CA LYS A 70 -8.99 2.05 -28.70
C LYS A 70 -9.67 3.12 -29.55
N GLY A 71 -10.98 2.99 -29.74
CA GLY A 71 -11.78 3.88 -30.56
C GLY A 71 -13.25 3.54 -30.47
N GLU A 72 -14.06 4.28 -31.23
CA GLU A 72 -15.49 4.05 -31.37
C GLU A 72 -15.82 3.66 -32.82
N CYS A 73 -16.68 2.65 -32.97
CA CYS A 73 -17.24 2.23 -34.24
C CYS A 73 -18.70 2.67 -34.32
N PHE A 74 -19.07 3.30 -35.43
CA PHE A 74 -20.43 3.74 -35.67
C PHE A 74 -20.96 3.18 -36.99
N ARG A 75 -22.06 2.42 -36.92
CA ARG A 75 -22.73 1.86 -38.11
C ARG A 75 -24.23 1.76 -37.84
N LEU A 76 -25.05 2.19 -38.79
CA LEU A 76 -26.52 2.08 -38.72
C LEU A 76 -27.12 2.62 -37.41
N SER A 77 -26.62 3.77 -36.92
CA SER A 77 -27.06 4.41 -35.68
C SER A 77 -26.74 3.66 -34.37
N LEU A 78 -25.97 2.58 -34.43
CA LEU A 78 -25.46 1.87 -33.27
C LEU A 78 -23.98 2.24 -33.05
N ARG A 79 -23.62 2.44 -31.79
CA ARG A 79 -22.24 2.71 -31.35
C ARG A 79 -21.69 1.45 -30.67
N TRP A 80 -20.53 1.00 -31.14
CA TRP A 80 -19.73 -0.06 -30.54
C TRP A 80 -18.38 0.49 -30.15
N ASP A 81 -17.75 -0.12 -29.16
CA ASP A 81 -16.39 0.17 -28.78
C ASP A 81 -15.43 -0.68 -29.62
N ASP A 82 -14.24 -0.17 -29.92
CA ASP A 82 -13.15 -0.97 -30.46
C ASP A 82 -12.29 -1.49 -29.30
N CYS A 83 -12.56 -2.72 -28.86
CA CYS A 83 -11.85 -3.34 -27.76
C CYS A 83 -10.52 -3.95 -28.23
N THR A 84 -9.42 -3.60 -27.58
CA THR A 84 -8.11 -4.27 -27.73
C THR A 84 -7.68 -4.96 -26.46
N PHE A 85 -7.14 -6.17 -26.58
CA PHE A 85 -6.62 -6.93 -25.46
C PHE A 85 -5.39 -6.24 -24.86
N THR A 86 -5.41 -6.03 -23.55
CA THR A 86 -4.31 -5.39 -22.81
C THR A 86 -3.64 -6.32 -21.82
N GLY A 87 -4.29 -7.42 -21.43
CA GLY A 87 -3.79 -8.33 -20.40
C GLY A 87 -3.87 -7.75 -18.99
N VAL A 88 -4.67 -6.72 -18.77
CA VAL A 88 -4.75 -6.01 -17.48
C VAL A 88 -6.17 -6.04 -16.93
N THR A 89 -6.32 -6.57 -15.71
CA THR A 89 -7.65 -6.88 -15.12
C THR A 89 -8.53 -5.67 -14.84
N TYR A 90 -7.97 -4.47 -14.68
CA TYR A 90 -8.75 -3.24 -14.44
C TYR A 90 -9.36 -2.64 -15.71
N HIS A 91 -8.89 -3.05 -16.90
CA HIS A 91 -9.45 -2.59 -18.17
C HIS A 91 -10.73 -3.37 -18.49
N HIS A 92 -11.82 -2.64 -18.76
CA HIS A 92 -13.12 -3.18 -19.11
C HIS A 92 -13.62 -2.66 -20.45
N CYS A 93 -13.93 -3.55 -21.39
CA CYS A 93 -14.53 -3.19 -22.68
C CYS A 93 -15.43 -4.34 -23.16
N THR A 94 -16.69 -4.05 -23.46
CA THR A 94 -17.77 -5.05 -23.59
C THR A 94 -18.30 -5.27 -24.99
N THR A 95 -17.96 -4.41 -25.95
CA THR A 95 -18.40 -4.55 -27.34
C THR A 95 -17.18 -4.48 -28.23
N ALA A 96 -16.87 -5.54 -28.98
CA ALA A 96 -15.88 -5.46 -30.06
C ALA A 96 -16.59 -5.04 -31.33
N CYS A 97 -15.96 -4.21 -32.18
CA CYS A 97 -16.53 -3.85 -33.47
C CYS A 97 -16.78 -5.13 -34.30
N PRO A 98 -17.96 -5.27 -34.93
CA PRO A 98 -18.26 -6.39 -35.82
C PRO A 98 -17.41 -6.40 -37.09
#